data_AF-A0A350UQB5-F1
#
_entry.id   AF-A0A350UQB5-F1
#
_cell.length_a   1.000
_cell.length_b   1.000
_cell.length_c   1.000
_cell.angle_alpha   90.00
_cell.angle_beta   90.00
_cell.angle_gamma   90.00
#
_symmetry.space_group_name_H-M   'P 1'
#
loop_
_entity.id
_entity.type
_entity.pdbx_description
1 polymer ?
#
loop_
_entity_poly.entity_id
_entity_poly.type
_entity_poly.pdbx_seq_one_letter_code
_entity_poly.pdbx_strand_id
1 'polypeptide(L)'
;MLSRRNWLSLALAAPALAQTPTRWRSVLNIDNPGVLPRLFDACFLTPRIGLAAGIVLFPGVGSRQNTTFHTEDRGQTWVQRKSPDIPLALFALHESHVWMLGERRLWFSSDAGWTWRSSSRPRHAAGIHFLDPLHGFAFGGARVHRTTDGGRHWSAIPASADPLLPQDRQWRLAAFSSPQKGWIAGVAHLPPAPDARDPFGEPLTRAQRRDLRVPGLVLLQTTD
;
A
#
# COMPACT_ATOMS: atom_id res chain seq x y z
N MET A 1 22.19 -33.30 62.06
CA MET A 1 21.32 -34.23 61.31
C MET A 1 20.08 -33.49 60.85
N LEU A 2 19.70 -33.70 59.60
CA LEU A 2 18.65 -33.00 58.84
C LEU A 2 17.25 -33.01 59.47
N SER A 3 16.48 -31.94 59.30
CA SER A 3 15.12 -32.00 58.74
C SER A 3 14.54 -30.61 58.42
N ARG A 4 14.26 -30.37 57.14
CA ARG A 4 13.37 -29.33 56.56
C ARG A 4 11.92 -29.52 57.08
N ARG A 5 10.90 -28.66 57.02
CA ARG A 5 10.37 -27.57 56.13
C ARG A 5 9.10 -27.06 56.88
N ASN A 6 8.54 -25.85 56.77
CA ASN A 6 7.83 -25.29 55.61
C ASN A 6 7.27 -23.88 55.94
N TRP A 7 6.97 -23.14 54.87
CA TRP A 7 6.65 -21.72 54.76
C TRP A 7 5.17 -21.37 54.97
N LEU A 8 4.87 -20.13 55.36
CA LEU A 8 3.62 -19.41 55.05
C LEU A 8 3.82 -17.89 55.16
N SER A 9 3.73 -17.17 54.04
CA SER A 9 3.10 -15.84 54.02
C SER A 9 2.69 -15.48 52.59
N LEU A 10 1.44 -15.01 52.50
CA LEU A 10 0.61 -14.83 51.32
C LEU A 10 1.08 -13.73 50.35
N ALA A 11 0.63 -13.96 49.11
CA ALA A 11 0.64 -13.18 47.89
C ALA A 11 0.41 -11.65 47.98
N LEU A 12 1.04 -10.95 47.03
CA LEU A 12 0.34 -10.03 46.12
C LEU A 12 0.98 -10.16 44.73
N ALA A 13 0.50 -11.10 43.93
CA ALA A 13 0.74 -11.08 42.49
C ALA A 13 -0.43 -10.33 41.86
N ALA A 14 -0.19 -9.10 41.41
CA ALA A 14 -1.07 -8.45 40.45
C ALA A 14 -1.17 -9.35 39.21
N PRO A 15 -2.34 -9.51 38.57
CA PRO A 15 -2.38 -10.19 37.29
C PRO A 15 -1.67 -9.27 36.29
N ALA A 16 -0.43 -9.61 35.96
CA ALA A 16 0.13 -9.18 34.70
C ALA A 16 -0.85 -9.67 33.63
N LEU A 17 -1.48 -8.73 32.91
CA LEU A 17 -2.22 -9.03 31.69
C LEU A 17 -1.23 -9.70 30.75
N ALA A 18 -1.16 -11.03 30.80
CA ALA A 18 -0.36 -11.83 29.91
C ALA A 18 -0.95 -11.61 28.51
N GLN A 19 -0.36 -10.70 27.75
CA GLN A 19 -0.62 -10.56 26.34
C GLN A 19 -0.34 -11.93 25.73
N THR A 20 -1.40 -12.60 25.27
CA THR A 20 -1.27 -13.91 24.64
C THR A 20 -0.36 -13.70 23.43
N PRO A 21 0.77 -14.42 23.31
CA PRO A 21 1.72 -14.13 22.25
C PRO A 21 1.05 -14.30 20.90
N THR A 22 1.20 -13.29 20.05
CA THR A 22 0.67 -13.28 18.68
C THR A 22 1.15 -14.54 17.95
N ARG A 23 0.22 -15.44 17.62
CA ARG A 23 0.54 -16.67 16.89
C ARG A 23 0.41 -16.42 15.39
N TRP A 24 1.53 -16.51 14.70
CA TRP A 24 1.58 -16.48 13.25
C TRP A 24 1.36 -17.88 12.68
N ARG A 25 0.59 -18.01 11.59
CA ARG A 25 0.39 -19.27 10.85
C ARG A 25 0.40 -19.01 9.35
N SER A 26 0.85 -19.99 8.56
CA SER A 26 0.66 -19.96 7.12
C SER A 26 -0.81 -20.22 6.78
N VAL A 27 -1.35 -19.45 5.83
CA VAL A 27 -2.77 -19.49 5.41
C VAL A 27 -2.94 -19.77 3.92
N LEU A 28 -1.89 -19.58 3.13
CA LEU A 28 -1.83 -19.89 1.71
C LEU A 28 -0.45 -20.46 1.42
N ASN A 29 -0.41 -21.70 0.94
CA ASN A 29 0.83 -22.37 0.52
C ASN A 29 0.62 -22.89 -0.91
N ILE A 30 1.49 -22.49 -1.84
CA ILE A 30 1.51 -23.00 -3.21
C ILE A 30 2.74 -23.89 -3.31
N ASP A 31 2.54 -25.20 -3.07
CA ASP A 31 3.60 -26.19 -3.07
C ASP A 31 3.77 -26.81 -4.46
N ASN A 32 4.32 -26.02 -5.37
CA ASN A 32 4.64 -26.47 -6.72
C ASN A 32 5.99 -25.87 -7.14
N PRO A 33 7.06 -26.69 -7.27
CA PRO A 33 8.40 -26.20 -7.58
C PRO A 33 8.53 -25.66 -9.01
N GLY A 34 7.58 -25.97 -9.90
CA GLY A 34 7.55 -25.49 -11.28
C GLY A 34 7.01 -24.07 -11.45
N VAL A 35 6.55 -23.42 -10.37
CA VAL A 35 5.96 -22.09 -10.43
C VAL A 35 6.58 -21.13 -9.42
N LEU A 36 6.57 -19.84 -9.75
CA LEU A 36 7.00 -18.78 -8.83
C LEU A 36 5.84 -17.79 -8.64
N PRO A 37 5.02 -17.94 -7.59
CA PRO A 37 4.01 -16.95 -7.26
C PRO A 37 4.67 -15.68 -6.70
N ARG A 38 4.14 -14.52 -7.09
CA ARG A 38 4.52 -13.19 -6.63
C ARG A 38 3.24 -12.45 -6.28
N LEU A 39 3.01 -12.19 -5.00
CA LEU A 39 1.93 -11.31 -4.55
C LEU A 39 2.43 -9.87 -4.57
N PHE A 40 1.60 -8.96 -5.06
CA PHE A 40 1.90 -7.54 -5.11
C PHE A 40 1.16 -6.77 -4.04
N ASP A 41 -0.08 -7.18 -3.73
CA ASP A 41 -0.89 -6.53 -2.73
C ASP A 41 -1.95 -7.48 -2.16
N ALA A 42 -2.45 -7.15 -0.97
CA ALA A 42 -3.55 -7.85 -0.33
C ALA A 42 -4.39 -6.89 0.52
N CYS A 43 -5.69 -7.11 0.55
CA CYS A 43 -6.64 -6.32 1.32
C CYS A 43 -7.70 -7.20 1.97
N PHE A 44 -8.22 -6.74 3.10
CA PHE A 44 -9.43 -7.28 3.70
C PHE A 44 -10.61 -6.36 3.37
N LEU A 45 -11.69 -6.96 2.87
CA LEU A 45 -12.96 -6.26 2.64
C LEU A 45 -13.80 -6.28 3.93
N THR A 46 -13.71 -7.39 4.65
CA THR A 46 -14.26 -7.58 6.00
C THR A 46 -13.27 -8.41 6.82
N PRO A 47 -13.45 -8.57 8.14
CA PRO A 47 -12.63 -9.51 8.91
C PRO A 47 -12.71 -10.97 8.42
N ARG A 48 -13.70 -11.29 7.57
CA ARG A 48 -13.94 -12.62 7.00
C ARG A 48 -13.50 -12.75 5.55
N ILE A 49 -13.66 -11.69 4.75
CA ILE A 49 -13.44 -11.70 3.30
C ILE A 49 -12.14 -10.96 2.99
N GLY A 50 -11.24 -11.62 2.27
CA GLY A 50 -9.93 -11.08 1.89
C GLY A 50 -9.59 -11.39 0.44
N LEU A 51 -8.76 -10.53 -0.14
CA LEU A 51 -8.28 -10.63 -1.50
C LEU A 51 -6.77 -10.37 -1.54
N ALA A 52 -6.02 -11.26 -2.17
CA ALA A 52 -4.63 -11.03 -2.54
C ALA A 52 -4.49 -11.08 -4.06
N ALA A 53 -3.61 -10.28 -4.64
CA ALA A 53 -3.42 -10.24 -6.08
C ALA A 53 -1.94 -10.24 -6.47
N GLY A 54 -1.65 -10.82 -7.63
CA GLY A 54 -0.29 -11.01 -8.08
C GLY A 54 -0.17 -11.70 -9.44
N ILE A 55 0.96 -12.35 -9.63
CA ILE A 55 1.25 -13.19 -10.79
C ILE A 55 1.79 -14.56 -10.35
N VAL A 56 1.58 -15.56 -11.17
CA VAL A 56 2.26 -16.85 -11.10
C VAL A 56 3.13 -16.95 -12.34
N LEU A 57 4.44 -17.08 -12.16
CA LEU A 57 5.39 -17.31 -13.24
C LEU A 57 5.57 -18.81 -13.44
N PHE A 58 5.72 -19.25 -14.68
CA PHE A 58 6.01 -20.62 -15.08
C PHE A 58 7.35 -20.65 -15.83
N PRO A 59 8.49 -20.68 -15.11
CA PRO A 59 9.81 -20.51 -15.73
C PRO A 59 10.12 -21.57 -16.79
N GLY A 60 9.70 -22.82 -16.57
CA GLY A 60 9.96 -23.93 -17.49
C GLY A 60 9.34 -23.78 -18.88
N VAL A 61 8.33 -22.93 -19.03
CA VAL A 61 7.66 -22.64 -20.31
C VAL A 61 7.67 -21.16 -20.68
N GLY A 62 8.44 -20.33 -19.94
CA GLY A 62 8.57 -18.89 -20.21
C GLY A 62 7.26 -18.10 -20.17
N SER A 63 6.27 -18.54 -19.39
CA SER A 63 4.94 -17.91 -19.36
C SER A 63 4.59 -17.34 -17.98
N ARG A 64 3.56 -16.50 -17.92
CA ARG A 64 3.03 -15.92 -16.68
C ARG A 64 1.51 -15.86 -16.70
N GLN A 65 0.91 -16.00 -15.53
CA GLN A 65 -0.52 -15.81 -15.31
C GLN A 65 -0.75 -14.76 -14.24
N ASN A 66 -1.57 -13.77 -14.57
CA ASN A 66 -2.08 -12.80 -13.61
C ASN A 66 -3.21 -13.40 -12.79
N THR A 67 -3.19 -13.21 -11.47
CA THR A 67 -4.05 -13.95 -10.57
C THR A 67 -4.52 -13.14 -9.37
N THR A 68 -5.66 -13.56 -8.83
CA THR A 68 -6.25 -13.11 -7.58
C THR A 68 -6.57 -14.33 -6.72
N PHE A 69 -6.29 -14.26 -5.43
CA PHE A 69 -6.66 -15.26 -4.43
C PHE A 69 -7.72 -14.66 -3.51
N HIS A 70 -8.88 -15.31 -3.42
CA HIS A 70 -10.00 -14.86 -2.60
C HIS A 70 -10.17 -15.78 -1.40
N THR A 71 -10.48 -15.23 -0.24
CA THR A 71 -10.95 -15.99 0.92
C THR A 71 -12.27 -15.42 1.41
N GLU A 72 -13.18 -16.30 1.83
CA GLU A 72 -14.46 -15.95 2.45
C GLU A 72 -14.58 -16.53 3.87
N ASP A 73 -13.49 -17.02 4.45
CA ASP A 73 -13.47 -17.77 5.71
C ASP A 73 -12.31 -17.39 6.64
N ARG A 74 -11.88 -16.12 6.59
CA ARG A 74 -10.77 -15.57 7.39
C ARG A 74 -9.40 -16.14 7.00
N GLY A 75 -9.22 -16.47 5.73
CA GLY A 75 -7.99 -17.05 5.21
C GLY A 75 -7.78 -18.50 5.64
N GLN A 76 -8.84 -19.26 5.91
CA GLN A 76 -8.71 -20.71 6.13
C GLN A 76 -8.61 -21.45 4.79
N THR A 77 -9.38 -21.00 3.81
CA THR A 77 -9.32 -21.47 2.43
C THR A 77 -9.21 -20.30 1.46
N TRP A 78 -8.59 -20.58 0.31
CA TRP A 78 -8.34 -19.60 -0.73
C TRP A 78 -8.71 -20.16 -2.10
N VAL A 79 -9.42 -19.37 -2.89
CA VAL A 79 -9.80 -19.66 -4.27
C VAL A 79 -8.96 -18.81 -5.22
N GLN A 80 -8.12 -19.46 -6.02
CA GLN A 80 -7.34 -18.80 -7.05
C GLN A 80 -8.19 -18.56 -8.31
N ARG A 81 -8.10 -17.35 -8.87
CA ARG A 81 -8.75 -16.98 -10.14
C ARG A 81 -7.80 -16.20 -11.03
N LYS A 82 -8.08 -16.20 -12.33
CA LYS A 82 -7.38 -15.36 -13.30
C LYS A 82 -7.82 -13.91 -13.10
N SER A 83 -6.84 -13.02 -12.98
CA SER A 83 -7.08 -11.57 -12.97
C SER A 83 -7.34 -11.07 -14.39
N PRO A 84 -8.14 -10.01 -14.61
CA PRO A 84 -8.29 -9.41 -15.93
C PRO A 84 -7.06 -8.61 -16.40
N ASP A 85 -6.15 -8.25 -15.50
CA ASP A 85 -4.92 -7.50 -15.80
C ASP A 85 -3.79 -7.84 -14.83
N ILE A 86 -2.56 -7.39 -15.08
CA ILE A 86 -1.45 -7.59 -14.13
C ILE A 86 -1.66 -6.65 -12.95
N PRO A 87 -1.93 -7.15 -11.73
CA PRO A 87 -2.21 -6.29 -10.59
C PRO A 87 -0.96 -5.49 -10.21
N LEU A 88 -1.14 -4.24 -9.78
CA LEU A 88 -0.07 -3.41 -9.19
C LEU A 88 -0.43 -3.01 -7.76
N ALA A 89 -1.69 -2.69 -7.51
CA ALA A 89 -2.21 -2.36 -6.19
C ALA A 89 -3.68 -2.76 -6.06
N LEU A 90 -4.12 -3.05 -4.85
CA LEU A 90 -5.51 -3.28 -4.46
C LEU A 90 -5.94 -2.21 -3.46
N PHE A 91 -7.21 -1.82 -3.55
CA PHE A 91 -7.86 -1.03 -2.52
C PHE A 91 -9.27 -1.57 -2.30
N ALA A 92 -9.59 -1.93 -1.05
CA ALA A 92 -10.92 -2.34 -0.66
C ALA A 92 -11.59 -1.25 0.17
N LEU A 93 -12.86 -0.99 -0.13
CA LEU A 93 -13.73 -0.11 0.63
C LEU A 93 -15.00 -0.90 0.97
N HIS A 94 -15.31 -1.07 2.25
CA HIS A 94 -16.46 -1.87 2.71
C HIS A 94 -16.46 -3.31 2.15
N GLU A 95 -17.55 -4.06 2.36
CA GLU A 95 -17.58 -5.51 2.17
C GLU A 95 -17.47 -5.98 0.71
N SER A 96 -17.72 -5.10 -0.27
CA SER A 96 -17.83 -5.51 -1.68
C SER A 96 -17.14 -4.62 -2.71
N HIS A 97 -16.74 -3.38 -2.36
CA HIS A 97 -16.14 -2.47 -3.33
C HIS A 97 -14.63 -2.64 -3.34
N VAL A 98 -14.09 -3.07 -4.47
CA VAL A 98 -12.65 -3.27 -4.64
C VAL A 98 -12.20 -2.60 -5.92
N TRP A 99 -11.11 -1.85 -5.82
CA TRP A 99 -10.37 -1.35 -6.96
C TRP A 99 -9.07 -2.11 -7.08
N MET A 100 -8.75 -2.52 -8.31
CA MET A 100 -7.47 -3.07 -8.67
C MET A 100 -6.83 -2.15 -9.71
N LEU A 101 -5.70 -1.56 -9.33
CA LEU A 101 -4.86 -0.86 -10.27
C LEU A 101 -4.08 -1.92 -11.05
N GLY A 102 -4.47 -2.18 -12.31
CA GLY A 102 -3.79 -3.11 -13.19
C GLY A 102 -2.86 -2.40 -14.16
N GLU A 103 -1.78 -3.05 -14.63
CA GLU A 103 -0.75 -2.47 -15.51
C GLU A 103 -1.31 -1.59 -16.65
N ARG A 104 -2.43 -1.99 -17.25
CA ARG A 104 -3.05 -1.27 -18.38
C ARG A 104 -4.27 -0.44 -17.98
N ARG A 105 -5.09 -0.92 -17.03
CA ARG A 105 -6.38 -0.29 -16.69
C ARG A 105 -6.64 -0.27 -15.20
N LEU A 106 -7.55 0.60 -14.79
CA LEU A 106 -8.17 0.50 -13.47
C LEU A 106 -9.33 -0.48 -13.57
N TRP A 107 -9.48 -1.34 -12.58
CA TRP A 107 -10.58 -2.29 -12.48
C TRP A 107 -11.36 -2.05 -11.20
N PHE A 108 -12.68 -2.12 -11.30
CA PHE A 108 -13.58 -1.99 -10.17
C PHE A 108 -14.48 -3.22 -10.07
N SER A 109 -14.68 -3.70 -8.86
CA SER A 109 -15.61 -4.75 -8.49
C SER A 109 -16.56 -4.22 -7.43
N SER A 110 -17.84 -4.58 -7.57
CA SER A 110 -18.90 -4.33 -6.57
C SER A 110 -19.37 -5.61 -5.89
N ASP A 111 -18.65 -6.71 -6.11
CA ASP A 111 -18.93 -8.08 -5.65
C ASP A 111 -17.65 -8.73 -5.12
N ALA A 112 -16.89 -8.00 -4.30
CA ALA A 112 -15.74 -8.51 -3.56
C ALA A 112 -14.57 -9.09 -4.39
N GLY A 113 -14.43 -8.64 -5.64
CA GLY A 113 -13.41 -9.13 -6.58
C GLY A 113 -13.87 -10.30 -7.47
N TRP A 114 -15.14 -10.72 -7.37
CA TRP A 114 -15.67 -11.81 -8.18
C TRP A 114 -15.86 -11.41 -9.66
N THR A 115 -16.31 -10.19 -9.94
CA THR A 115 -16.39 -9.64 -11.29
C THR A 115 -15.76 -8.25 -11.36
N TRP A 116 -15.23 -7.92 -12.54
CA TRP A 116 -14.46 -6.70 -12.73
C TRP A 116 -14.94 -5.91 -13.93
N ARG A 117 -15.04 -4.59 -13.76
CA ARG A 117 -15.33 -3.62 -14.83
C ARG A 117 -14.13 -2.70 -14.99
N SER A 118 -13.72 -2.44 -16.23
CA SER A 118 -12.54 -1.63 -16.49
C SER A 118 -12.87 -0.15 -16.74
N SER A 119 -12.01 0.76 -16.27
CA SER A 119 -11.95 2.16 -16.70
C SER A 119 -10.53 2.54 -17.13
N SER A 120 -10.35 3.76 -17.64
CA SER A 120 -9.02 4.32 -17.87
C SER A 120 -8.32 4.58 -16.54
N ARG A 121 -7.02 4.26 -16.48
CA ARG A 121 -6.17 4.61 -15.34
C ARG A 121 -5.37 5.89 -15.60
N PRO A 122 -5.00 6.64 -14.56
CA PRO A 122 -3.99 7.67 -14.67
C PRO A 122 -2.65 7.10 -15.11
N ARG A 123 -1.96 7.85 -15.97
CA ARG A 123 -0.62 7.51 -16.46
C ARG A 123 0.36 7.49 -15.28
N HIS A 124 1.25 6.51 -15.26
CA HIS A 124 2.28 6.35 -14.22
C HIS A 124 1.78 6.19 -12.78
N ALA A 125 0.48 5.94 -12.55
CA ALA A 125 0.04 5.55 -11.22
C ALA A 125 0.71 4.22 -10.79
N ALA A 126 0.91 4.02 -9.50
CA ALA A 126 1.44 2.82 -8.89
C ALA A 126 0.68 2.46 -7.62
N GLY A 127 -0.07 3.39 -7.05
CA GLY A 127 -1.00 3.18 -5.95
C GLY A 127 -2.32 3.91 -6.15
N ILE A 128 -3.32 3.47 -5.40
CA ILE A 128 -4.67 4.02 -5.35
C ILE A 128 -5.17 4.03 -3.91
N HIS A 129 -6.05 4.98 -3.59
CA HIS A 129 -6.72 5.07 -2.29
C HIS A 129 -8.09 5.72 -2.48
N PHE A 130 -9.16 5.12 -1.98
CA PHE A 130 -10.50 5.71 -2.05
C PHE A 130 -11.00 6.12 -0.67
N LEU A 131 -11.68 7.26 -0.60
CA LEU A 131 -12.30 7.79 0.62
C LEU A 131 -13.72 7.26 0.78
N ASP A 132 -14.41 7.14 -0.35
CA ASP A 132 -15.76 6.61 -0.50
C ASP A 132 -15.90 6.02 -1.92
N PRO A 133 -17.06 5.45 -2.32
CA PRO A 133 -17.19 4.82 -3.63
C PRO A 133 -17.00 5.76 -4.84
N LEU A 134 -17.04 7.09 -4.63
CA LEU A 134 -16.94 8.11 -5.67
C LEU A 134 -15.61 8.86 -5.61
N HIS A 135 -15.08 9.13 -4.42
CA HIS A 135 -13.91 9.97 -4.24
C HIS A 135 -12.66 9.16 -3.95
N GLY A 136 -11.60 9.42 -4.70
CA GLY A 136 -10.33 8.72 -4.50
C GLY A 136 -9.15 9.42 -5.14
N PHE A 137 -7.99 8.81 -4.92
CA PHE A 137 -6.68 9.29 -5.33
C PHE A 137 -5.91 8.17 -6.04
N ALA A 138 -5.11 8.57 -7.01
CA ALA A 138 -4.13 7.71 -7.67
C ALA A 138 -2.79 8.44 -7.70
N PHE A 139 -1.72 7.71 -7.39
CA PHE A 139 -0.40 8.26 -7.16
C PHE A 139 0.68 7.26 -7.60
N GLY A 140 1.93 7.66 -7.80
CA GLY A 140 3.00 6.75 -8.25
C GLY A 140 4.10 7.46 -9.05
N GLY A 141 3.69 8.33 -9.97
CA GLY A 141 4.59 9.21 -10.72
C GLY A 141 4.77 10.56 -10.05
N ALA A 142 5.18 11.56 -10.82
CA ALA A 142 5.39 12.92 -10.32
C ALA A 142 4.10 13.60 -9.81
N ARG A 143 2.93 13.16 -10.31
CA ARG A 143 1.62 13.76 -10.02
C ARG A 143 0.74 12.83 -9.18
N VAL A 144 -0.10 13.47 -8.38
CA VAL A 144 -1.28 12.85 -7.75
C VAL A 144 -2.50 13.22 -8.57
N HIS A 145 -3.38 12.26 -8.79
CA HIS A 145 -4.65 12.44 -9.46
C HIS A 145 -5.80 12.20 -8.47
N ARG A 146 -6.88 12.95 -8.62
CA ARG A 146 -8.14 12.80 -7.90
C ARG A 146 -9.24 12.34 -8.84
N THR A 147 -10.16 11.53 -8.34
CA THR A 147 -11.44 11.20 -8.97
C THR A 147 -12.60 11.63 -8.05
N THR A 148 -13.75 11.90 -8.67
CA THR A 148 -15.03 12.21 -8.01
C THR A 148 -16.16 11.31 -8.53
N ASP A 149 -15.83 10.26 -9.30
CA ASP A 149 -16.79 9.36 -9.95
C ASP A 149 -16.37 7.88 -9.90
N GLY A 150 -15.62 7.50 -8.86
CA GLY A 150 -15.23 6.12 -8.59
C GLY A 150 -14.07 5.63 -9.47
N GLY A 151 -13.30 6.57 -10.04
CA GLY A 151 -12.15 6.28 -10.89
C GLY A 151 -12.49 6.11 -12.36
N ARG A 152 -13.64 6.63 -12.81
CA ARG A 152 -13.97 6.67 -14.25
C ARG A 152 -13.21 7.80 -14.93
N HIS A 153 -13.14 8.97 -14.28
CA HIS A 153 -12.35 10.12 -14.71
C HIS A 153 -11.40 10.59 -13.61
N TRP A 154 -10.29 11.19 -14.03
CA TRP A 154 -9.20 11.59 -13.15
C TRP A 154 -8.66 12.97 -13.52
N SER A 155 -8.54 13.85 -12.53
CA SER A 155 -7.96 15.19 -12.65
C SER A 155 -6.66 15.27 -11.85
N ALA A 156 -5.59 15.82 -12.42
CA ALA A 156 -4.35 16.04 -11.69
C ALA A 156 -4.56 17.09 -10.59
N ILE A 157 -3.96 16.88 -9.41
CA ILE A 157 -3.97 17.85 -8.30
C ILE A 157 -2.81 18.83 -8.52
N PRO A 158 -3.07 20.14 -8.73
CA PRO A 158 -2.03 21.12 -9.03
C PRO A 158 -0.90 21.19 -7.99
N ALA A 159 -1.22 21.06 -6.69
CA ALA A 159 -0.23 21.06 -5.62
C ALA A 159 0.81 19.91 -5.73
N SER A 160 0.44 18.80 -6.38
CA SER A 160 1.38 17.72 -6.65
C SER A 160 2.26 17.98 -7.87
N ALA A 161 1.96 19.00 -8.67
CA ALA A 161 2.64 19.35 -9.91
C ALA A 161 3.49 20.63 -9.81
N ASP A 162 3.89 21.03 -8.60
CA ASP A 162 4.75 22.20 -8.38
C ASP A 162 6.00 22.15 -9.30
N PRO A 163 6.13 23.10 -10.25
CA PRO A 163 7.25 23.14 -11.18
C PRO A 163 8.61 23.37 -10.51
N LEU A 164 8.62 23.92 -9.29
CA LEU A 164 9.83 24.17 -8.52
C LEU A 164 10.36 22.89 -7.85
N LEU A 165 9.56 21.83 -7.82
CA LEU A 165 9.95 20.56 -7.26
C LEU A 165 10.42 19.58 -8.34
N PRO A 166 11.33 18.64 -8.00
CA PRO A 166 11.89 17.68 -8.94
C PRO A 166 10.84 16.82 -9.66
N GLN A 167 11.04 16.58 -10.95
CA GLN A 167 10.14 15.73 -11.77
C GLN A 167 10.31 14.22 -11.50
N ASP A 168 11.37 13.83 -10.80
CA ASP A 168 11.64 12.43 -10.43
C ASP A 168 10.91 12.00 -9.15
N ARG A 169 10.01 12.84 -8.62
CA ARG A 169 9.20 12.50 -7.46
C ARG A 169 8.39 11.24 -7.71
N GLN A 170 8.37 10.37 -6.70
CA GLN A 170 7.54 9.18 -6.67
C GLN A 170 6.67 9.21 -5.43
N TRP A 171 5.36 9.38 -5.62
CA TRP A 171 4.37 9.21 -4.56
C TRP A 171 4.18 7.71 -4.29
N ARG A 172 4.25 7.30 -3.02
CA ARG A 172 4.32 5.88 -2.64
C ARG A 172 3.21 5.41 -1.72
N LEU A 173 2.67 6.30 -0.90
CA LEU A 173 1.71 5.95 0.15
C LEU A 173 0.62 7.01 0.22
N ALA A 174 -0.59 6.58 0.54
CA ALA A 174 -1.66 7.44 0.99
C ALA A 174 -2.29 6.88 2.26
N ALA A 175 -2.59 7.74 3.23
CA ALA A 175 -3.27 7.39 4.46
C ALA A 175 -4.24 8.52 4.84
N PHE A 176 -5.50 8.18 5.08
CA PHE A 176 -6.54 9.14 5.42
C PHE A 176 -7.23 8.73 6.72
N SER A 177 -7.39 9.68 7.63
CA SER A 177 -8.18 9.50 8.87
C SER A 177 -9.63 9.91 8.68
N SER A 178 -9.92 10.71 7.65
CA SER A 178 -11.25 11.10 7.20
C SER A 178 -11.18 11.56 5.74
N PRO A 179 -12.32 11.76 5.05
CA PRO A 179 -12.32 12.29 3.69
C PRO A 179 -11.61 13.64 3.53
N GLN A 180 -11.53 14.44 4.60
CA GLN A 180 -10.91 15.77 4.61
C GLN A 180 -9.53 15.79 5.26
N LYS A 181 -9.10 14.71 5.92
CA LYS A 181 -7.81 14.66 6.66
C LYS A 181 -7.01 13.45 6.25
N GLY A 182 -5.89 13.69 5.58
CA GLY A 182 -4.95 12.64 5.25
C GLY A 182 -3.64 13.14 4.67
N TRP A 183 -2.77 12.18 4.41
CA TRP A 183 -1.46 12.36 3.86
C TRP A 183 -1.27 11.54 2.59
N ILE A 184 -0.62 12.13 1.60
CA ILE A 184 -0.01 11.40 0.49
C ILE A 184 1.49 11.65 0.56
N ALA A 185 2.25 10.57 0.71
CA ALA A 185 3.68 10.61 0.97
C ALA A 185 4.46 10.07 -0.22
N GLY A 186 5.61 10.68 -0.49
CA GLY A 186 6.49 10.30 -1.59
C GLY A 186 7.95 10.62 -1.33
N VAL A 187 8.80 10.16 -2.23
CA VAL A 187 10.22 10.48 -2.27
C VAL A 187 10.50 11.44 -3.40
N ALA A 188 11.36 12.43 -3.17
CA ALA A 188 11.84 13.36 -4.19
C ALA A 188 13.30 13.70 -3.90
N HIS A 189 14.07 14.10 -4.91
CA HIS A 189 15.38 14.69 -4.65
C HIS A 189 15.28 16.20 -4.47
N LEU A 190 14.93 16.66 -3.28
CA LEU A 190 14.63 18.06 -3.00
C LEU A 190 15.86 18.97 -3.17
N PRO A 191 15.65 20.26 -3.49
CA PRO A 191 16.71 21.24 -3.29
C PRO A 191 17.14 21.23 -1.82
N PRO A 192 18.42 21.46 -1.52
CA PRO A 192 18.91 21.49 -0.16
C PRO A 192 18.21 22.58 0.66
N ALA A 193 18.01 22.32 1.97
CA ALA A 193 17.39 23.26 2.90
C ALA A 193 18.11 24.62 2.91
N PRO A 194 17.44 25.72 3.29
CA PRO A 194 18.04 27.05 3.34
C PRO A 194 19.34 27.10 4.15
N ASP A 195 19.47 26.28 5.19
CA ASP A 195 20.59 26.17 6.12
C ASP A 195 21.54 24.99 5.83
N ALA A 196 21.33 24.27 4.73
CA ALA A 196 22.18 23.15 4.35
C ALA A 196 23.65 23.58 4.14
N ARG A 197 24.55 22.74 4.65
CA ARG A 197 26.00 22.93 4.62
C ARG A 197 26.67 21.80 3.85
N ASP A 198 27.86 22.04 3.34
CA ASP A 198 28.71 21.02 2.73
C ASP A 198 29.34 20.09 3.80
N PRO A 199 30.08 19.03 3.41
CA PRO A 199 30.73 18.12 4.35
C PRO A 199 31.74 18.76 5.30
N PHE A 200 32.18 19.99 5.03
CA PHE A 200 33.11 20.74 5.87
C PHE A 200 32.41 21.76 6.76
N GLY A 201 31.07 21.85 6.69
CA GLY A 201 30.27 22.76 7.50
C GLY A 201 30.07 24.14 6.89
N GLU A 202 30.48 24.37 5.63
CA GLU A 202 30.32 25.67 4.98
C GLU A 202 28.94 25.80 4.30
N PRO A 203 28.33 27.01 4.31
CA PRO A 203 27.07 27.23 3.60
C PRO A 203 27.18 26.92 2.11
N LEU A 204 26.20 26.20 1.55
CA LEU A 204 26.19 25.88 0.12
C LEU A 204 26.10 27.14 -0.74
N THR A 205 26.97 27.23 -1.76
CA THR A 205 26.93 28.28 -2.79
C THR A 205 25.65 28.18 -3.64
N ARG A 206 25.31 29.26 -4.36
CA ARG A 206 24.15 29.27 -5.27
C ARG A 206 24.24 28.20 -6.36
N ALA A 207 25.44 27.93 -6.88
CA ALA A 207 25.67 26.86 -7.86
C ALA A 207 25.44 25.48 -7.24
N GLN A 208 26.03 25.22 -6.08
CA GLN A 208 25.81 23.96 -5.34
C GLN A 208 24.33 23.76 -5.00
N ARG A 209 23.61 24.79 -4.55
CA ARG A 209 22.16 24.69 -4.27
C ARG A 209 21.33 24.41 -5.52
N ARG A 210 21.76 24.92 -6.68
CA ARG A 210 21.08 24.67 -7.96
C ARG A 210 21.27 23.24 -8.44
N ASP A 211 22.43 22.65 -8.19
CA ASP A 211 22.82 21.37 -8.78
C ASP A 211 22.69 20.19 -7.79
N LEU A 212 22.74 20.45 -6.48
CA LEU A 212 22.50 19.44 -5.45
C LEU A 212 21.02 19.09 -5.35
N ARG A 213 20.76 17.78 -5.31
CA ARG A 213 19.45 17.19 -5.15
C ARG A 213 19.59 16.12 -4.07
N VAL A 214 19.03 16.37 -2.89
CA VAL A 214 19.16 15.47 -1.73
C VAL A 214 17.92 14.60 -1.62
N PRO A 215 18.05 13.28 -1.37
CA PRO A 215 16.89 12.43 -1.11
C PRO A 215 16.06 12.99 0.05
N GLY A 216 14.77 13.21 -0.18
CA GLY A 216 13.86 13.81 0.78
C GLY A 216 12.50 13.14 0.79
N LEU A 217 11.85 13.20 1.95
CA LEU A 217 10.45 12.81 2.13
C LEU A 217 9.55 14.02 1.86
N VAL A 218 8.52 13.84 1.03
CA VAL A 218 7.51 14.86 0.78
C VAL A 218 6.16 14.35 1.27
N LEU A 219 5.45 15.20 2.01
CA LEU A 219 4.08 14.96 2.46
C LEU A 219 3.16 16.02 1.85
N LEU A 220 2.09 15.57 1.20
CA LEU A 220 0.92 16.41 0.95
C LEU A 220 -0.07 16.17 2.07
N GLN A 221 -0.52 17.24 2.71
CA GLN A 221 -1.62 17.22 3.65
C GLN A 221 -2.81 17.94 3.03
N THR A 222 -4.01 17.46 3.30
CA THR A 222 -5.24 18.20 3.03
C THR A 222 -5.30 19.46 3.92
N THR A 223 -5.56 20.63 3.35
CA THR A 223 -5.50 21.92 4.06
C THR A 223 -6.87 22.52 4.40
N ASP A 224 -7.95 21.80 4.08
CA ASP A 224 -9.34 22.25 4.28
C ASP A 224 -9.94 21.75 5.60
#